data_AF-K2D1V2-F1
#
_entry.id   AF-K2D1V2-F1
#
_cell.length_a   1.000
_cell.length_b   1.000
_cell.length_c   1.000
_cell.angle_alpha   90.00
_cell.angle_beta   90.00
_cell.angle_gamma   90.00
#
_symmetry.space_group_name_H-M   'P 1'
#
loop_
_entity.id
_entity.type
_entity.pdbx_description
1 polymer ?
#
loop_
_entity_poly.entity_id
_entity_poly.type
_entity_poly.pdbx_seq_one_letter_code
_entity_poly.pdbx_strand_id
1 'polypeptide(L)'
;MMNKERKDSTLEYLRLLGLSPEEAQIFWTLTVMGPLTTLELARKTKINRTKVYRVVDIMGSRRLVKEIKDQYTTRIEAESAERLQEMLKETQTKTRMLSNKFEVVMGDLAQLSAKERSDTAVHFYRGPEGIKQMVWNTLKATSEIVGYTYLSFESAVGEEFVEEYYAEFYRRNLRMRDILSDNYLRSMRESSQSPKTYRLHPNWRTHIDSRYIGEKELPIPHQMDIYDDTVGIYSWQEGEIFGVEIKNPKVAVFQRSLFEQTWSMAKPRELDSPIKYDNKIQVDAAFLLSRTTLPLSQFHDLLREIEKIYPVGKIVKSEPLVYGYEDANFLLKTDHGRYALKIFASDMERTYVAAHGKIIGAANKLKIPSPKILQAREGDLITETMGQFVMITEMFEGESFAKKPPEMKDMLAVTRAIAKLNQRQEKLVVGYDSWGNANLMREYKRDQDRVGREVKDLIKPVLDQLRKIDTTTFTHGLIHGDIQPNHVLKNERGEYCILDFGVARYDAVVYELSTHLAWFCLSKESWGNYDKIVGKILTEYTKVIKLGREEIATIPLLIAASYAAYYFRTSILIGEGDNSQETREWNQKAKGLMILAMVAKCLN
;
A
#
# COMPACT_ATOMS: atom_id res chain seq x y z
N MET A 1 12.46 -12.20 -27.01
CA MET A 1 11.90 -11.00 -26.34
C MET A 1 12.89 -10.37 -25.35
N MET A 2 13.46 -11.13 -24.39
CA MET A 2 14.39 -10.64 -23.35
C MET A 2 15.59 -9.77 -23.81
N ASN A 3 16.07 -9.92 -25.06
CA ASN A 3 17.24 -9.17 -25.57
C ASN A 3 16.88 -7.79 -26.16
N LYS A 4 15.60 -7.56 -26.51
CA LYS A 4 15.13 -6.28 -27.06
C LYS A 4 14.82 -5.28 -25.94
N GLU A 5 14.11 -5.72 -24.91
CA GLU A 5 13.79 -4.89 -23.73
C GLU A 5 15.06 -4.42 -23.01
N ARG A 6 16.07 -5.30 -22.86
CA ARG A 6 17.37 -4.90 -22.28
C ARG A 6 18.11 -3.87 -23.11
N LYS A 7 18.02 -3.96 -24.45
CA LYS A 7 18.60 -2.98 -25.36
C LYS A 7 17.92 -1.62 -25.21
N ASP A 8 16.59 -1.60 -25.26
CA ASP A 8 15.82 -0.36 -25.22
C ASP A 8 16.03 0.38 -23.89
N SER A 9 16.01 -0.34 -22.76
CA SER A 9 16.33 0.21 -21.44
C SER A 9 17.76 0.75 -21.33
N THR A 10 18.76 0.07 -21.91
CA THR A 10 20.15 0.56 -21.90
C THR A 10 20.32 1.82 -22.74
N LEU A 11 19.68 1.89 -23.91
CA LEU A 11 19.73 3.06 -24.78
C LEU A 11 19.05 4.27 -24.14
N GLU A 12 17.93 4.05 -23.44
CA GLU A 12 17.25 5.08 -22.67
C GLU A 12 18.14 5.64 -21.57
N TYR A 13 18.77 4.76 -20.79
CA TYR A 13 19.71 5.16 -19.73
C TYR A 13 20.89 5.99 -20.26
N LEU A 14 21.51 5.57 -21.38
CA LEU A 14 22.62 6.31 -21.98
C LEU A 14 22.19 7.71 -22.46
N ARG A 15 20.94 7.87 -22.92
CA ARG A 15 20.40 9.18 -23.31
C ARG A 15 20.18 10.08 -22.11
N LEU A 16 19.68 9.54 -21.00
CA LEU A 16 19.55 10.27 -19.74
C LEU A 16 20.91 10.76 -19.22
N LEU A 17 21.98 10.01 -19.48
CA LEU A 17 23.35 10.40 -19.17
C LEU A 17 23.95 11.47 -20.13
N GLY A 18 23.16 11.93 -21.11
CA GLY A 18 23.55 13.00 -22.05
C GLY A 18 24.24 12.52 -23.32
N LEU A 19 24.02 11.28 -23.75
CA LEU A 19 24.38 10.82 -25.10
C LEU A 19 23.21 11.07 -26.06
N SER A 20 23.51 11.52 -27.27
CA SER A 20 22.56 11.57 -28.37
C SER A 20 22.08 10.17 -28.76
N PRO A 21 20.93 10.06 -29.46
CA PRO A 21 20.43 8.77 -29.92
C PRO A 21 21.45 7.95 -30.72
N GLU A 22 22.26 8.62 -31.55
CA GLU A 22 23.31 8.00 -32.35
C GLU A 22 24.53 7.57 -31.53
N GLU A 23 24.97 8.38 -30.57
CA GLU A 23 26.06 8.03 -29.65
C GLU A 23 25.70 6.81 -28.80
N ALA A 24 24.49 6.79 -28.23
CA ALA A 24 23.99 5.66 -27.44
C ALA A 24 23.93 4.36 -28.29
N GLN A 25 23.46 4.48 -29.54
CA GLN A 25 23.37 3.34 -30.45
C GLN A 25 24.75 2.81 -30.86
N ILE A 26 25.72 3.69 -31.10
CA ILE A 26 27.11 3.30 -31.43
C ILE A 26 27.79 2.66 -30.21
N PHE A 27 27.70 3.29 -29.03
CA PHE A 27 28.27 2.79 -27.78
C PHE A 27 27.75 1.37 -27.47
N TRP A 28 26.43 1.18 -27.45
CA TRP A 28 25.82 -0.14 -27.22
C TRP A 28 26.28 -1.19 -28.23
N THR A 29 26.38 -0.81 -29.50
CA THR A 29 26.80 -1.74 -30.58
C THR A 29 28.25 -2.19 -30.38
N LEU A 30 29.15 -1.28 -30.01
CA LEU A 30 30.54 -1.59 -29.69
C LEU A 30 30.68 -2.42 -28.42
N THR A 31 29.89 -2.14 -27.38
CA THR A 31 29.90 -2.94 -26.14
C THR A 31 29.44 -4.38 -26.36
N VAL A 32 28.44 -4.60 -27.21
CA VAL A 32 27.89 -5.94 -27.46
C VAL A 32 28.70 -6.73 -28.50
N MET A 33 29.23 -6.04 -29.52
CA MET A 33 29.85 -6.69 -30.67
C MET A 33 31.38 -6.62 -30.66
N GLY A 34 31.97 -5.90 -29.70
CA GLY A 34 33.41 -5.66 -29.63
C GLY A 34 33.89 -4.61 -30.65
N PRO A 35 35.22 -4.51 -30.86
CA PRO A 35 35.81 -3.49 -31.72
C PRO A 35 35.42 -3.63 -33.20
N LEU A 36 34.90 -2.57 -33.80
CA LEU A 36 34.41 -2.55 -35.19
C LEU A 36 35.04 -1.41 -35.99
N THR A 37 35.21 -1.60 -37.30
CA THR A 37 35.56 -0.51 -38.20
C THR A 37 34.38 0.46 -38.37
N THR A 38 34.65 1.70 -38.77
CA THR A 38 33.59 2.70 -39.04
C THR A 38 32.61 2.24 -40.14
N LEU A 39 33.07 1.43 -41.10
CA LEU A 39 32.23 0.83 -42.13
C LEU A 39 31.28 -0.23 -41.55
N GLU A 40 31.77 -1.08 -40.65
CA GLU A 40 30.95 -2.08 -39.95
C GLU A 40 29.95 -1.40 -39.02
N LEU A 41 30.36 -0.35 -38.31
CA LEU A 41 29.47 0.45 -37.46
C LEU A 41 28.32 1.06 -38.25
N ALA A 42 28.59 1.69 -39.39
CA ALA A 42 27.54 2.26 -40.25
C ALA A 42 26.51 1.21 -40.69
N ARG A 43 26.98 0.01 -41.05
CA ARG A 43 26.10 -1.10 -41.45
C ARG A 43 25.28 -1.66 -40.29
N LYS A 44 25.89 -1.83 -39.11
CA LYS A 44 25.23 -2.45 -37.93
C LYS A 44 24.27 -1.50 -37.22
N THR A 45 24.60 -0.22 -37.17
CA THR A 45 23.76 0.82 -36.54
C THR A 45 22.72 1.40 -37.50
N LYS A 46 22.86 1.15 -38.81
CA LYS A 46 22.09 1.80 -39.88
C LYS A 46 22.24 3.33 -39.91
N ILE A 47 23.29 3.86 -39.28
CA ILE A 47 23.63 5.28 -39.32
C ILE A 47 24.45 5.56 -40.59
N ASN A 48 24.17 6.69 -41.24
CA ASN A 48 24.92 7.10 -42.43
C ASN A 48 26.43 7.16 -42.13
N ARG A 49 27.25 6.59 -43.02
CA ARG A 49 28.70 6.46 -42.84
C ARG A 49 29.40 7.80 -42.53
N THR A 50 29.04 8.88 -43.19
CA THR A 50 29.62 10.22 -42.95
C THR A 50 29.24 10.74 -41.55
N LYS A 51 28.05 10.39 -41.05
CA LYS A 51 27.60 10.72 -39.70
C LYS A 51 28.33 9.89 -38.65
N VAL A 52 28.60 8.60 -38.91
CA VAL A 52 29.38 7.74 -37.99
C VAL A 52 30.76 8.32 -37.70
N TYR A 53 31.50 8.80 -38.71
CA TYR A 53 32.81 9.42 -38.48
C TYR A 53 32.72 10.62 -37.52
N ARG A 54 31.74 11.51 -37.72
CA ARG A 54 31.53 12.68 -36.84
C ARG A 54 31.16 12.28 -35.43
N VAL A 55 30.27 11.29 -35.29
CA VAL A 55 29.81 10.83 -33.97
C VAL A 55 30.93 10.14 -33.21
N VAL A 56 31.72 9.29 -33.87
CA VAL A 56 32.89 8.64 -33.26
C VAL A 56 33.94 9.66 -32.81
N ASP A 57 34.19 10.72 -33.57
CA ASP A 57 35.11 11.79 -33.21
C ASP A 57 34.65 12.55 -31.94
N ILE A 58 33.36 12.92 -31.89
CA ILE A 58 32.75 13.53 -30.70
C ILE A 58 32.84 12.59 -29.50
N MET A 59 32.51 11.29 -29.68
CA MET A 59 32.61 10.28 -28.63
C MET A 59 34.05 10.10 -28.15
N GLY A 60 35.03 10.16 -29.06
CA GLY A 60 36.45 10.09 -28.73
C GLY A 60 36.90 11.28 -27.86
N SER A 61 36.48 12.51 -28.22
CA SER A 61 36.76 13.70 -27.40
C SER A 61 36.15 13.63 -25.99
N ARG A 62 35.04 12.90 -25.85
CA ARG A 62 34.34 12.65 -24.58
C ARG A 62 34.84 11.39 -23.85
N ARG A 63 35.84 10.70 -24.40
CA ARG A 63 36.43 9.45 -23.90
C ARG A 63 35.40 8.31 -23.78
N LEU A 64 34.43 8.26 -24.68
CA LEU A 64 33.41 7.21 -24.74
C LEU A 64 33.83 6.05 -25.67
N VAL A 65 34.78 6.30 -26.57
CA VAL A 65 35.36 5.31 -27.47
C VAL A 65 36.85 5.57 -27.62
N LYS A 66 37.61 4.54 -28.01
CA LYS A 66 39.02 4.64 -28.39
C LYS A 66 39.29 3.96 -29.72
N GLU A 67 40.32 4.41 -30.41
CA GLU A 67 40.79 3.80 -31.65
C GLU A 67 41.88 2.77 -31.35
N ILE A 68 41.72 1.56 -31.89
CA ILE A 68 42.73 0.50 -31.90
C ILE A 68 43.25 0.35 -33.32
N LYS A 69 44.57 0.44 -33.48
CA LYS A 69 45.25 0.20 -34.77
C LYS A 69 45.69 -1.25 -34.85
N ASP A 70 45.21 -1.96 -35.85
CA ASP A 70 45.71 -3.28 -36.26
C ASP A 70 46.55 -3.11 -37.56
N GLN A 71 47.40 -4.08 -37.91
CA GLN A 71 48.42 -3.99 -38.99
C GLN A 71 47.86 -3.56 -40.37
N TYR A 72 46.54 -3.65 -40.58
CA TYR A 72 45.88 -3.30 -41.84
C TYR A 72 44.63 -2.39 -41.71
N THR A 73 44.09 -2.13 -40.51
CA THR A 73 42.85 -1.33 -40.32
C THR A 73 42.73 -0.66 -38.94
N THR A 74 42.01 0.47 -38.86
CA THR A 74 41.61 1.12 -37.59
C THR A 74 40.24 0.60 -37.15
N ARG A 75 40.13 0.16 -35.89
CA ARG A 75 38.87 -0.27 -35.25
C ARG A 75 38.55 0.65 -34.09
N ILE A 76 37.27 0.84 -33.83
CA ILE A 76 36.74 1.63 -32.73
C ILE A 76 36.28 0.67 -31.64
N GLU A 77 36.65 0.93 -30.40
CA GLU A 77 36.23 0.18 -29.21
C GLU A 77 35.50 1.10 -28.24
N ALA A 78 34.43 0.61 -27.60
CA ALA A 78 33.77 1.34 -26.53
C ALA A 78 34.64 1.35 -25.28
N GLU A 79 34.70 2.49 -24.60
CA GLU A 79 35.37 2.56 -23.31
C GLU A 79 34.59 1.82 -22.21
N SER A 80 35.30 1.49 -21.14
CA SER A 80 34.78 0.61 -20.09
C SER A 80 33.65 1.25 -19.27
N ALA A 81 32.91 0.42 -18.53
CA ALA A 81 31.75 0.86 -17.74
C ALA A 81 32.11 1.93 -16.69
N GLU A 82 33.36 1.97 -16.25
CA GLU A 82 33.91 2.96 -15.33
C GLU A 82 33.78 4.40 -15.87
N ARG A 83 33.89 4.60 -17.20
CA ARG A 83 33.68 5.94 -17.79
C ARG A 83 32.24 6.43 -17.61
N LEU A 84 31.26 5.53 -17.73
CA LEU A 84 29.86 5.90 -17.52
C LEU A 84 29.61 6.29 -16.05
N GLN A 85 30.32 5.67 -15.10
CA GLN A 85 30.27 6.04 -13.68
C GLN A 85 30.89 7.42 -13.43
N GLU A 86 32.00 7.76 -14.10
CA GLU A 86 32.59 9.10 -14.04
C GLU A 86 31.63 10.18 -14.56
N MET A 87 31.00 9.95 -15.71
CA MET A 87 30.02 10.87 -16.29
C MET A 87 28.81 11.09 -15.38
N LEU A 88 28.38 10.05 -14.68
CA LEU A 88 27.30 10.16 -13.70
C LEU A 88 27.70 11.09 -12.54
N LYS A 89 28.94 10.94 -12.04
CA LYS A 89 29.49 11.78 -10.96
C LYS A 89 29.70 13.24 -11.40
N GLU A 90 30.17 13.46 -12.63
CA GLU A 90 30.28 14.80 -13.25
C GLU A 90 28.91 15.47 -13.33
N THR A 91 27.89 14.74 -13.79
CA THR A 91 26.51 15.21 -13.90
C THR A 91 25.91 15.59 -12.54
N GLN A 92 26.10 14.74 -11.52
CA GLN A 92 25.66 15.03 -10.15
C GLN A 92 26.33 16.31 -9.60
N THR A 93 27.64 16.46 -9.81
CA THR A 93 28.39 17.63 -9.35
C THR A 93 27.93 18.92 -10.03
N LYS A 94 27.72 18.87 -11.35
CA LYS A 94 27.19 20.00 -12.13
C LYS A 94 25.79 20.40 -11.67
N THR A 95 24.91 19.43 -11.44
CA THR A 95 23.55 19.67 -10.96
C THR A 95 23.56 20.35 -9.59
N ARG A 96 24.37 19.84 -8.66
CA ARG A 96 24.55 20.45 -7.33
C ARG A 96 25.06 21.90 -7.42
N MET A 97 26.03 22.17 -8.29
CA MET A 97 26.54 23.54 -8.48
C MET A 97 25.49 24.49 -9.04
N LEU A 98 24.68 24.04 -10.01
CA LEU A 98 23.58 24.83 -10.58
C LEU A 98 22.53 25.14 -9.53
N SER A 99 22.08 24.14 -8.77
CA SER A 99 21.10 24.31 -7.69
C SER A 99 21.59 25.28 -6.62
N ASN A 100 22.86 25.18 -6.21
CA ASN A 100 23.43 26.06 -5.18
C ASN A 100 23.52 27.54 -5.62
N LYS A 101 23.65 27.80 -6.93
CA LYS A 101 23.76 29.17 -7.47
C LYS A 101 22.40 29.76 -7.89
N PHE A 102 21.37 28.93 -7.96
CA PHE A 102 20.07 29.31 -8.51
C PHE A 102 19.44 30.48 -7.73
N GLU A 103 19.34 30.36 -6.41
CA GLU A 103 18.71 31.39 -5.56
C GLU A 103 19.41 32.75 -5.64
N VAL A 104 20.74 32.77 -5.71
CA VAL A 104 21.54 34.00 -5.82
C VAL A 104 21.27 34.70 -7.15
N VAL A 105 21.34 33.95 -8.26
CA VAL A 105 21.10 34.50 -9.60
C VAL A 105 19.65 34.97 -9.75
N MET A 106 18.69 34.25 -9.17
CA MET A 106 17.28 34.65 -9.18
C MET A 106 17.04 35.93 -8.37
N GLY A 107 17.73 36.12 -7.25
CA GLY A 107 17.71 37.35 -6.46
C GLY A 107 18.24 38.56 -7.25
N ASP A 108 19.37 38.39 -7.94
CA ASP A 108 19.97 39.44 -8.77
C ASP A 108 19.05 39.84 -9.95
N LEU A 109 18.47 38.84 -10.64
CA LEU A 109 17.54 39.07 -11.74
C LEU A 109 16.25 39.77 -11.28
N ALA A 110 15.74 39.44 -10.09
CA ALA A 110 14.57 40.10 -9.52
C ALA A 110 14.81 41.59 -9.25
N GLN A 111 15.98 41.95 -8.69
CA GLN A 111 16.35 43.35 -8.44
C GLN A 111 16.46 44.18 -9.72
N LEU A 112 16.99 43.60 -10.80
CA LEU A 112 17.12 44.28 -12.10
C LEU A 112 15.76 44.58 -12.74
N SER A 113 14.72 43.80 -12.42
CA SER A 113 13.36 43.95 -12.99
C SER A 113 12.46 44.95 -12.25
N ALA A 114 12.84 45.39 -11.06
CA ALA A 114 11.99 46.18 -10.16
C ALA A 114 11.88 47.68 -10.54
N LYS A 115 12.63 48.16 -11.54
CA LYS A 115 12.80 49.61 -11.77
C LYS A 115 11.70 50.30 -12.57
N GLU A 116 10.80 49.56 -13.21
CA GLU A 116 9.65 50.13 -13.91
C GLU A 116 8.50 49.13 -13.92
N ARG A 117 7.47 49.32 -13.07
CA ARG A 117 6.13 48.78 -13.34
C ARG A 117 5.09 49.47 -12.46
N SER A 118 3.95 49.78 -13.09
CA SER A 118 2.74 50.22 -12.40
C SER A 118 2.31 49.19 -11.36
N ASP A 119 1.59 49.62 -10.33
CA ASP A 119 1.00 48.74 -9.29
C ASP A 119 0.09 47.64 -9.87
N THR A 120 -0.34 47.77 -11.14
CA THR A 120 -1.10 46.76 -11.86
C THR A 120 -0.23 46.02 -12.88
N ALA A 121 -0.26 44.70 -12.83
CA ALA A 121 0.31 43.84 -13.86
C ALA A 121 -0.75 42.91 -14.44
N VAL A 122 -0.75 42.77 -15.77
CA VAL A 122 -1.61 41.82 -16.49
C VAL A 122 -0.70 40.92 -17.32
N HIS A 123 -0.79 39.62 -17.10
CA HIS A 123 -0.01 38.61 -17.80
C HIS A 123 -0.94 37.72 -18.62
N PHE A 124 -0.59 37.52 -19.89
CA PHE A 124 -1.32 36.66 -20.82
C PHE A 124 -0.51 35.41 -21.09
N TYR A 125 -1.13 34.25 -20.92
CA TYR A 125 -0.51 32.94 -21.06
C TYR A 125 -1.17 32.18 -22.21
N ARG A 126 -0.37 31.50 -23.05
CA ARG A 126 -0.84 30.73 -24.21
C ARG A 126 -0.45 29.26 -24.08
N GLY A 127 -1.37 28.39 -24.47
CA GLY A 127 -1.15 26.94 -24.55
C GLY A 127 -1.05 26.24 -23.19
N PRO A 128 -0.91 24.90 -23.20
CA PRO A 128 -0.79 24.08 -21.99
C PRO A 128 0.32 24.54 -21.03
N GLU A 129 1.49 24.90 -21.56
CA GLU A 129 2.62 25.39 -20.75
C GLU A 129 2.31 26.72 -20.05
N GLY A 130 1.50 27.58 -20.70
CA GLY A 130 1.00 28.80 -20.08
C GLY A 130 0.09 28.50 -18.89
N ILE A 131 -0.82 27.53 -19.02
CA ILE A 131 -1.70 27.09 -17.94
C ILE A 131 -0.89 26.48 -16.79
N LYS A 132 0.11 25.62 -17.09
CA LYS A 132 1.03 25.07 -16.08
C LYS A 132 1.68 26.18 -15.26
N GLN A 133 2.20 27.21 -15.92
CA GLN A 133 2.84 28.33 -15.24
C GLN A 133 1.89 29.10 -14.31
N MET A 134 0.64 29.33 -14.76
CA MET A 134 -0.38 29.99 -13.94
C MET A 134 -0.79 29.15 -12.74
N VAL A 135 -1.08 27.87 -12.94
CA VAL A 135 -1.40 26.94 -11.84
C VAL A 135 -0.25 26.90 -10.83
N TRP A 136 1.00 26.84 -11.31
CA TRP A 136 2.18 26.87 -10.44
C TRP A 136 2.36 28.20 -9.70
N ASN A 137 1.94 29.33 -10.27
CA ASN A 137 1.98 30.63 -9.59
C ASN A 137 1.11 30.66 -8.33
N THR A 138 0.01 29.89 -8.29
CA THR A 138 -0.84 29.79 -7.09
C THR A 138 -0.08 29.25 -5.87
N LEU A 139 1.01 28.49 -6.06
CA LEU A 139 1.86 27.99 -4.98
C LEU A 139 2.63 29.10 -4.23
N LYS A 140 2.61 30.34 -4.75
CA LYS A 140 3.16 31.53 -4.11
C LYS A 140 2.17 32.19 -3.14
N ALA A 141 0.92 31.73 -3.12
CA ALA A 141 -0.13 32.31 -2.30
C ALA A 141 0.26 32.31 -0.81
N THR A 142 0.05 33.45 -0.15
CA THR A 142 0.23 33.58 1.30
C THR A 142 -1.09 33.51 2.06
N SER A 143 -2.20 33.78 1.38
CA SER A 143 -3.57 33.65 1.86
C SER A 143 -4.29 32.45 1.26
N GLU A 144 -5.49 32.15 1.78
CA GLU A 144 -6.38 31.13 1.22
C GLU A 144 -6.72 31.46 -0.25
N ILE A 145 -6.57 30.44 -1.10
CA ILE A 145 -6.96 30.50 -2.51
C ILE A 145 -8.46 30.24 -2.58
N VAL A 146 -9.20 31.07 -3.32
CA VAL A 146 -10.62 30.84 -3.56
C VAL A 146 -10.93 30.85 -5.05
N GLY A 147 -11.84 30.02 -5.51
CA GLY A 147 -12.01 29.88 -6.95
C GLY A 147 -13.29 29.19 -7.43
N TYR A 148 -13.47 29.25 -8.74
CA TYR A 148 -14.57 28.62 -9.45
C TYR A 148 -13.99 27.56 -10.37
N THR A 149 -14.43 26.32 -10.18
CA THR A 149 -13.86 25.16 -10.86
C THR A 149 -14.75 24.75 -12.04
N TYR A 150 -14.20 24.86 -13.24
CA TYR A 150 -14.92 24.64 -14.49
C TYR A 150 -14.61 23.32 -15.18
N LEU A 151 -13.33 22.93 -15.23
CA LEU A 151 -12.86 21.67 -15.80
C LEU A 151 -11.69 21.13 -14.97
N SER A 152 -11.39 19.84 -15.08
CA SER A 152 -10.18 19.27 -14.48
C SER A 152 -8.92 19.85 -15.15
N PHE A 153 -7.94 20.28 -14.35
CA PHE A 153 -6.62 20.68 -14.86
C PHE A 153 -5.95 19.57 -15.68
N GLU A 154 -6.20 18.29 -15.37
CA GLU A 154 -5.66 17.14 -16.09
C GLU A 154 -5.94 17.24 -17.60
N SER A 155 -7.11 17.75 -17.98
CA SER A 155 -7.50 17.92 -19.38
C SER A 155 -6.67 18.98 -20.13
N ALA A 156 -6.08 19.93 -19.42
CA ALA A 156 -5.28 21.01 -20.00
C ALA A 156 -3.78 20.72 -19.97
N VAL A 157 -3.28 20.12 -18.87
CA VAL A 157 -1.84 20.09 -18.56
C VAL A 157 -1.27 18.69 -18.31
N GLY A 158 -2.12 17.65 -18.29
CA GLY A 158 -1.73 16.26 -18.06
C GLY A 158 -1.64 15.89 -16.57
N GLU A 159 -1.78 14.59 -16.30
CA GLU A 159 -1.83 14.00 -14.94
C GLU A 159 -0.53 14.23 -14.15
N GLU A 160 0.62 13.92 -14.73
CA GLU A 160 1.95 14.04 -14.08
C GLU A 160 2.20 15.44 -13.49
N PHE A 161 1.81 16.50 -14.20
CA PHE A 161 1.96 17.86 -13.71
C PHE A 161 1.00 18.16 -12.55
N VAL A 162 -0.25 17.67 -12.62
CA VAL A 162 -1.25 17.86 -11.56
C VAL A 162 -0.78 17.19 -10.28
N GLU A 163 -0.16 16.02 -10.37
CA GLU A 163 0.45 15.31 -9.23
C GLU A 163 1.53 16.12 -8.55
N GLU A 164 2.48 16.61 -9.34
CA GLU A 164 3.59 17.42 -8.85
C GLU A 164 3.07 18.70 -8.18
N TYR A 165 2.11 19.38 -8.82
CA TYR A 165 1.48 20.58 -8.29
C TYR A 165 0.85 20.35 -6.91
N TYR A 166 0.01 19.32 -6.77
CA TYR A 166 -0.67 19.07 -5.51
C TYR A 166 0.27 18.54 -4.42
N ALA A 167 1.28 17.75 -4.76
CA ALA A 167 2.33 17.36 -3.81
C ALA A 167 3.02 18.59 -3.21
N GLU A 168 3.34 19.57 -4.05
CA GLU A 168 3.93 20.83 -3.61
C GLU A 168 2.94 21.72 -2.84
N PHE A 169 1.67 21.76 -3.27
CA PHE A 169 0.58 22.46 -2.57
C PHE A 169 0.44 21.99 -1.12
N TYR A 170 0.44 20.66 -0.90
CA TYR A 170 0.38 20.07 0.43
C TYR A 170 1.66 20.31 1.23
N ARG A 171 2.83 20.18 0.60
CA ARG A 171 4.12 20.47 1.24
C ARG A 171 4.21 21.91 1.77
N ARG A 172 3.59 22.86 1.05
CA ARG A 172 3.50 24.27 1.45
C ARG A 172 2.34 24.58 2.41
N ASN A 173 1.56 23.57 2.79
CA ASN A 173 0.41 23.71 3.68
C ASN A 173 -0.62 24.76 3.22
N LEU A 174 -0.83 24.85 1.90
CA LEU A 174 -1.79 25.79 1.31
C LEU A 174 -3.24 25.35 1.55
N ARG A 175 -4.16 26.32 1.47
CA ARG A 175 -5.60 26.08 1.61
C ARG A 175 -6.38 26.67 0.44
N MET A 176 -7.43 25.96 0.04
CA MET A 176 -8.31 26.33 -1.07
C MET A 176 -9.78 26.12 -0.70
N ARG A 177 -10.63 27.08 -1.10
CA ARG A 177 -12.07 26.88 -1.23
C ARG A 177 -12.52 27.00 -2.68
N ASP A 178 -13.26 26.04 -3.20
CA ASP A 178 -13.69 26.06 -4.59
C ASP A 178 -15.18 25.77 -4.81
N ILE A 179 -15.74 26.41 -5.82
CA ILE A 179 -17.13 26.24 -6.24
C ILE A 179 -17.16 25.45 -7.55
N LEU A 180 -17.66 24.24 -7.49
CA LEU A 180 -17.71 23.29 -8.59
C LEU A 180 -18.91 23.57 -9.51
N SER A 181 -18.65 23.56 -10.81
CA SER A 181 -19.67 23.65 -11.86
C SER A 181 -20.18 22.29 -12.34
N ASP A 182 -21.31 22.29 -13.05
CA ASP A 182 -21.83 21.10 -13.75
C ASP A 182 -20.86 20.53 -14.77
N ASN A 183 -20.14 21.38 -15.51
CA ASN A 183 -19.14 20.94 -16.49
C ASN A 183 -17.92 20.31 -15.82
N TYR A 184 -17.52 20.77 -14.63
CA TYR A 184 -16.46 20.09 -13.88
C TYR A 184 -16.91 18.67 -13.52
N LEU A 185 -18.11 18.53 -12.95
CA LEU A 185 -18.66 17.22 -12.59
C LEU A 185 -18.82 16.29 -13.80
N ARG A 186 -19.17 16.82 -14.97
CA ARG A 186 -19.24 16.07 -16.23
C ARG A 186 -17.85 15.61 -16.68
N SER A 187 -16.87 16.52 -16.69
CA SER A 187 -15.48 16.20 -17.08
C SER A 187 -14.88 15.10 -16.21
N MET A 188 -15.23 15.08 -14.92
CA MET A 188 -14.82 14.04 -13.95
C MET A 188 -15.48 12.68 -14.18
N ARG A 189 -16.62 12.61 -14.88
CA ARG A 189 -17.32 11.35 -15.23
C ARG A 189 -16.84 10.78 -16.56
N GLU A 190 -16.45 11.65 -17.49
CA GLU A 190 -16.01 11.29 -18.83
C GLU A 190 -14.54 10.85 -18.88
N SER A 191 -13.72 11.26 -17.90
CA SER A 191 -12.38 10.71 -17.71
C SER A 191 -12.46 9.22 -17.35
N SER A 192 -12.10 8.34 -18.30
CA SER A 192 -12.05 6.87 -18.10
C SER A 192 -10.94 6.41 -17.13
N GLN A 193 -10.29 7.35 -16.47
CA GLN A 193 -9.23 7.15 -15.49
C GLN A 193 -9.70 7.81 -14.20
N SER A 194 -9.79 7.02 -13.13
CA SER A 194 -10.08 7.52 -11.77
C SER A 194 -9.13 8.67 -11.42
N PRO A 195 -9.55 9.68 -10.64
CA PRO A 195 -8.67 10.78 -10.22
C PRO A 195 -7.63 10.22 -9.24
N LYS A 196 -6.48 9.77 -9.76
CA LYS A 196 -5.65 8.82 -9.04
C LYS A 196 -4.75 9.43 -8.00
N THR A 197 -4.44 10.73 -8.00
CA THR A 197 -3.17 11.12 -7.35
C THR A 197 -3.18 12.35 -6.45
N TYR A 198 -3.97 13.39 -6.70
CA TYR A 198 -4.02 14.52 -5.74
C TYR A 198 -4.89 14.28 -4.50
N ARG A 199 -5.83 13.33 -4.55
CA ARG A 199 -6.66 12.90 -3.39
C ARG A 199 -6.03 11.76 -2.58
N LEU A 200 -4.84 11.30 -2.94
CA LEU A 200 -4.06 10.31 -2.17
C LEU A 200 -3.36 10.92 -0.95
N HIS A 201 -3.23 12.25 -0.88
CA HIS A 201 -2.68 12.89 0.30
C HIS A 201 -3.66 12.70 1.48
N PRO A 202 -3.24 12.09 2.61
CA PRO A 202 -4.14 11.71 3.72
C PRO A 202 -4.99 12.87 4.26
N ASN A 203 -4.52 14.10 4.08
CA ASN A 203 -5.12 15.31 4.60
C ASN A 203 -5.74 16.21 3.52
N TRP A 204 -5.94 15.76 2.27
CA TRP A 204 -6.43 16.66 1.20
C TRP A 204 -7.69 17.46 1.58
N ARG A 205 -8.58 16.86 2.39
CA ARG A 205 -9.80 17.51 2.93
C ARG A 205 -9.54 18.60 3.98
N THR A 206 -8.37 18.65 4.62
CA THR A 206 -7.98 19.77 5.49
C THR A 206 -7.40 20.94 4.71
N HIS A 207 -7.11 20.73 3.42
CA HIS A 207 -6.50 21.70 2.52
C HIS A 207 -7.48 22.24 1.48
N ILE A 208 -8.49 21.47 1.07
CA ILE A 208 -9.44 21.86 0.03
C ILE A 208 -10.88 21.62 0.52
N ASP A 209 -11.70 22.67 0.50
CA ASP A 209 -13.13 22.61 0.79
C ASP A 209 -13.93 23.03 -0.44
N SER A 210 -14.91 22.21 -0.85
CA SER A 210 -15.61 22.35 -2.12
C SER A 210 -17.12 22.45 -1.93
N ARG A 211 -17.74 23.42 -2.61
CA ARG A 211 -19.19 23.53 -2.74
C ARG A 211 -19.63 23.39 -4.18
N TYR A 212 -20.91 23.16 -4.40
CA TYR A 212 -21.52 23.01 -5.71
C TYR A 212 -22.59 24.07 -5.93
N ILE A 213 -22.61 24.64 -7.14
CA ILE A 213 -23.68 25.50 -7.62
C ILE A 213 -24.09 25.01 -9.02
N GLY A 214 -25.40 24.87 -9.24
CA GLY A 214 -25.90 24.45 -10.54
C GLY A 214 -25.79 25.55 -11.58
N GLU A 215 -25.68 25.16 -12.85
CA GLU A 215 -25.56 26.08 -13.98
C GLU A 215 -26.77 27.02 -14.11
N LYS A 216 -27.94 26.60 -13.61
CA LYS A 216 -29.15 27.43 -13.58
C LYS A 216 -29.08 28.55 -12.55
N GLU A 217 -28.40 28.31 -11.44
CA GLU A 217 -28.22 29.28 -10.35
C GLU A 217 -27.07 30.23 -10.66
N LEU A 218 -25.94 29.72 -11.14
CA LEU A 218 -24.81 30.53 -11.60
C LEU A 218 -24.07 29.80 -12.74
N PRO A 219 -24.10 30.33 -13.98
CA PRO A 219 -23.26 29.81 -15.05
C PRO A 219 -21.80 30.15 -14.77
N ILE A 220 -20.94 29.13 -14.67
CA ILE A 220 -19.49 29.26 -14.56
C ILE A 220 -18.91 28.86 -15.91
N PRO A 221 -18.51 29.81 -16.79
CA PRO A 221 -18.06 29.49 -18.15
C PRO A 221 -16.55 29.26 -18.29
N HIS A 222 -15.78 29.50 -17.22
CA HIS A 222 -14.32 29.38 -17.21
C HIS A 222 -13.82 29.09 -15.79
N GLN A 223 -12.58 28.59 -15.68
CA GLN A 223 -11.91 28.41 -14.39
C GLN A 223 -11.43 29.79 -13.87
N MET A 224 -11.49 30.01 -12.56
CA MET A 224 -10.93 31.22 -11.94
C MET A 224 -10.37 30.93 -10.55
N ASP A 225 -9.16 31.44 -10.27
CA ASP A 225 -8.52 31.36 -8.95
C ASP A 225 -8.20 32.78 -8.45
N ILE A 226 -8.41 33.02 -7.15
CA ILE A 226 -8.23 34.31 -6.50
C ILE A 226 -7.38 34.10 -5.24
N TYR A 227 -6.23 34.75 -5.16
CA TYR A 227 -5.30 34.64 -4.04
C TYR A 227 -4.50 35.93 -3.88
N ASP A 228 -4.27 36.34 -2.63
CA ASP A 228 -3.60 37.62 -2.32
C ASP A 228 -4.18 38.77 -3.18
N ASP A 229 -3.33 39.46 -3.95
CA ASP A 229 -3.72 40.54 -4.88
C ASP A 229 -3.92 40.06 -6.33
N THR A 230 -4.11 38.76 -6.55
CA THR A 230 -4.08 38.14 -7.89
C THR A 230 -5.39 37.46 -8.23
N VAL A 231 -5.82 37.63 -9.47
CA VAL A 231 -6.95 36.92 -10.09
C VAL A 231 -6.46 36.23 -11.36
N GLY A 232 -6.51 34.91 -11.37
CA GLY A 232 -6.21 34.08 -12.54
C GLY A 232 -7.49 33.59 -13.19
N ILE A 233 -7.65 33.83 -14.49
CA ILE A 233 -8.77 33.34 -15.30
C ILE A 233 -8.18 32.40 -16.35
N TYR A 234 -8.75 31.21 -16.49
CA TYR A 234 -8.23 30.19 -17.39
C TYR A 234 -9.33 29.66 -18.30
N SER A 235 -8.97 29.42 -19.56
CA SER A 235 -9.85 28.81 -20.55
C SER A 235 -9.06 27.82 -21.41
N TRP A 236 -9.61 26.63 -21.58
CA TRP A 236 -9.01 25.57 -22.42
C TRP A 236 -10.06 24.77 -23.18
N GLN A 237 -11.12 25.44 -23.61
CA GLN A 237 -12.20 24.87 -24.41
C GLN A 237 -12.15 25.36 -25.86
N GLU A 238 -12.87 24.67 -26.75
CA GLU A 238 -13.14 25.13 -28.13
C GLU A 238 -11.89 25.37 -29.01
N GLY A 239 -10.77 24.72 -28.68
CA GLY A 239 -9.53 24.77 -29.47
C GLY A 239 -8.60 25.95 -29.15
N GLU A 240 -8.98 26.83 -28.21
CA GLU A 240 -8.09 27.88 -27.69
C GLU A 240 -7.75 27.61 -26.22
N ILE A 241 -6.44 27.54 -25.92
CA ILE A 241 -5.93 27.35 -24.56
C ILE A 241 -5.19 28.61 -24.15
N PHE A 242 -5.74 29.36 -23.19
CA PHE A 242 -5.14 30.59 -22.69
C PHE A 242 -5.53 30.88 -21.24
N GLY A 243 -4.79 31.79 -20.63
CA GLY A 243 -5.19 32.35 -19.35
C GLY A 243 -4.68 33.77 -19.16
N VAL A 244 -5.33 34.48 -18.24
CA VAL A 244 -5.04 35.86 -17.89
C VAL A 244 -4.85 35.94 -16.38
N GLU A 245 -3.69 36.44 -15.96
CA GLU A 245 -3.39 36.71 -14.55
C GLU A 245 -3.36 38.23 -14.35
N ILE A 246 -4.22 38.73 -13.46
CA ILE A 246 -4.32 40.15 -13.12
C ILE A 246 -3.84 40.33 -11.68
N LYS A 247 -2.72 41.00 -11.50
CA LYS A 247 -2.23 41.43 -10.19
C LYS A 247 -2.71 42.85 -9.91
N ASN A 248 -3.74 42.97 -9.09
CA ASN A 248 -4.27 44.24 -8.60
C ASN A 248 -5.11 43.99 -7.32
N PRO A 249 -4.78 44.63 -6.19
CA PRO A 249 -5.48 44.42 -4.91
C PRO A 249 -6.97 44.75 -4.98
N LYS A 250 -7.37 45.80 -5.72
CA LYS A 250 -8.78 46.21 -5.84
C LYS A 250 -9.60 45.20 -6.63
N VAL A 251 -9.01 44.62 -7.68
CA VAL A 251 -9.66 43.57 -8.49
C VAL A 251 -9.83 42.30 -7.66
N ALA A 252 -8.78 41.87 -6.96
CA ALA A 252 -8.82 40.66 -6.12
C ALA A 252 -9.84 40.77 -4.98
N VAL A 253 -9.90 41.92 -4.29
CA VAL A 253 -10.88 42.14 -3.20
C VAL A 253 -12.32 42.06 -3.69
N PHE A 254 -12.62 42.67 -4.84
CA PHE A 254 -13.97 42.61 -5.41
C PHE A 254 -14.34 41.18 -5.82
N GLN A 255 -13.45 40.48 -6.52
CA GLN A 255 -13.69 39.10 -6.95
C GLN A 255 -13.84 38.13 -5.77
N ARG A 256 -13.03 38.30 -4.71
CA ARG A 256 -13.17 37.53 -3.47
C ARG A 256 -14.51 37.80 -2.79
N SER A 257 -14.99 39.04 -2.80
CA SER A 257 -16.30 39.38 -2.23
C SER A 257 -17.45 38.69 -2.98
N LEU A 258 -17.36 38.60 -4.31
CA LEU A 258 -18.30 37.83 -5.12
C LEU A 258 -18.22 36.32 -4.84
N PHE A 259 -17.01 35.80 -4.62
CA PHE A 259 -16.81 34.43 -4.20
C PHE A 259 -17.49 34.14 -2.86
N GLU A 260 -17.32 34.97 -1.83
CA GLU A 260 -17.96 34.73 -0.52
C GLU A 260 -19.50 34.76 -0.60
N GLN A 261 -20.05 35.67 -1.41
CA GLN A 261 -21.49 35.67 -1.66
C GLN A 261 -21.94 34.38 -2.34
N THR A 262 -21.25 33.96 -3.39
CA THR A 262 -21.57 32.70 -4.09
C THR A 262 -21.39 31.49 -3.18
N TRP A 263 -20.33 31.45 -2.38
CA TRP A 263 -20.05 30.41 -1.40
C TRP A 263 -21.20 30.22 -0.43
N SER A 264 -21.81 31.33 0.04
CA SER A 264 -22.96 31.29 0.94
C SER A 264 -24.24 30.70 0.31
N MET A 265 -24.39 30.83 -1.01
CA MET A 265 -25.52 30.30 -1.78
C MET A 265 -25.25 28.87 -2.29
N ALA A 266 -23.98 28.52 -2.51
CA ALA A 266 -23.57 27.23 -3.01
C ALA A 266 -23.88 26.14 -1.97
N LYS A 267 -24.35 25.00 -2.47
CA LYS A 267 -24.69 23.86 -1.63
C LYS A 267 -23.40 23.15 -1.23
N PRO A 268 -23.26 22.66 0.01
CA PRO A 268 -22.29 21.62 0.30
C PRO A 268 -22.43 20.53 -0.76
N ARG A 269 -21.32 20.09 -1.33
CA ARG A 269 -21.32 19.07 -2.38
C ARG A 269 -22.09 17.84 -1.89
N GLU A 270 -23.23 17.50 -2.50
CA GLU A 270 -24.02 16.29 -2.19
C GLU A 270 -23.32 14.98 -2.64
N LEU A 271 -21.99 14.93 -2.54
CA LEU A 271 -21.22 13.69 -2.41
C LEU A 271 -21.03 13.28 -0.94
N ASP A 272 -21.56 14.07 0.00
CA ASP A 272 -21.57 13.79 1.42
C ASP A 272 -23.03 13.92 1.96
N SER A 273 -23.77 12.81 1.99
CA SER A 273 -24.94 12.68 2.89
C SER A 273 -24.43 12.07 4.21
N PRO A 274 -24.94 12.52 5.38
CA PRO A 274 -24.20 12.48 6.62
C PRO A 274 -24.30 11.10 7.25
N ILE A 275 -23.28 10.28 7.05
CA ILE A 275 -22.70 9.64 8.22
C ILE A 275 -21.62 10.60 8.68
N LYS A 276 -21.93 11.42 9.69
CA LYS A 276 -20.91 12.20 10.40
C LYS A 276 -19.88 11.22 10.95
N TYR A 277 -18.78 11.05 10.23
CA TYR A 277 -17.59 10.44 10.76
C TYR A 277 -16.88 11.50 11.58
N ASP A 278 -16.57 11.17 12.83
CA ASP A 278 -15.52 11.86 13.57
C ASP A 278 -14.26 11.88 12.68
N ASN A 279 -13.46 12.96 12.70
CA ASN A 279 -12.23 13.09 11.91
C ASN A 279 -11.36 11.84 12.02
N LYS A 280 -11.33 11.21 13.21
CA LYS A 280 -10.64 9.94 13.44
C LYS A 280 -11.19 8.79 12.60
N ILE A 281 -12.51 8.63 12.52
CA ILE A 281 -13.16 7.56 11.77
C ILE A 281 -12.89 7.69 10.26
N GLN A 282 -12.83 8.91 9.74
CA GLN A 282 -12.53 9.13 8.32
C GLN A 282 -11.07 8.79 7.98
N VAL A 283 -10.14 9.13 8.86
CA VAL A 283 -8.72 8.75 8.72
C VAL A 283 -8.56 7.23 8.78
N ASP A 284 -9.21 6.58 9.74
CA ASP A 284 -9.17 5.13 9.92
C ASP A 284 -9.76 4.39 8.71
N ALA A 285 -10.88 4.88 8.15
CA ALA A 285 -11.48 4.33 6.93
C ALA A 285 -10.59 4.52 5.70
N ALA A 286 -9.97 5.69 5.54
CA ALA A 286 -9.02 5.97 4.46
C ALA A 286 -7.80 5.04 4.53
N PHE A 287 -7.27 4.84 5.75
CA PHE A 287 -6.14 3.95 5.99
C PHE A 287 -6.46 2.50 5.67
N LEU A 288 -7.65 2.01 6.02
CA LEU A 288 -8.05 0.65 5.67
C LEU A 288 -8.24 0.49 4.15
N LEU A 289 -8.94 1.43 3.51
CA LEU A 289 -9.23 1.36 2.07
C LEU A 289 -7.98 1.52 1.19
N SER A 290 -6.91 2.15 1.68
CA SER A 290 -5.65 2.25 0.93
C SER A 290 -4.98 0.89 0.66
N ARG A 291 -5.40 -0.16 1.38
CA ARG A 291 -4.99 -1.56 1.15
C ARG A 291 -5.73 -2.21 -0.04
N THR A 292 -6.77 -1.55 -0.52
CA THR A 292 -7.68 -2.02 -1.59
C THR A 292 -7.53 -1.13 -2.83
N THR A 293 -8.19 -1.47 -3.93
CA THR A 293 -8.27 -0.55 -5.09
C THR A 293 -9.45 0.44 -4.99
N LEU A 294 -10.24 0.37 -3.92
CA LEU A 294 -11.43 1.21 -3.73
C LEU A 294 -11.06 2.54 -3.07
N PRO A 295 -11.22 3.68 -3.77
CA PRO A 295 -11.00 4.98 -3.15
C PRO A 295 -12.09 5.27 -2.11
N LEU A 296 -11.75 6.00 -1.05
CA LEU A 296 -12.70 6.42 0.00
C LEU A 296 -13.93 7.13 -0.59
N SER A 297 -13.79 7.87 -1.69
CA SER A 297 -14.90 8.54 -2.37
C SER A 297 -15.94 7.59 -2.99
N GLN A 298 -15.58 6.34 -3.25
CA GLN A 298 -16.48 5.32 -3.81
C GLN A 298 -16.97 4.33 -2.74
N PHE A 299 -16.51 4.45 -1.50
CA PHE A 299 -16.89 3.52 -0.44
C PHE A 299 -18.39 3.50 -0.20
N HIS A 300 -19.07 4.64 -0.28
CA HIS A 300 -20.52 4.72 -0.13
C HIS A 300 -21.28 4.01 -1.25
N ASP A 301 -20.78 4.08 -2.48
CA ASP A 301 -21.37 3.35 -3.61
C ASP A 301 -21.18 1.84 -3.44
N LEU A 302 -20.03 1.40 -2.90
CA LEU A 302 -19.81 0.00 -2.53
C LEU A 302 -20.84 -0.46 -1.49
N LEU A 303 -21.09 0.34 -0.45
CA LEU A 303 -22.10 0.00 0.56
C LEU A 303 -23.49 -0.17 -0.07
N ARG A 304 -23.88 0.68 -1.02
CA ARG A 304 -25.14 0.54 -1.76
C ARG A 304 -25.19 -0.71 -2.64
N GLU A 305 -24.08 -1.11 -3.25
CA GLU A 305 -24.01 -2.39 -3.96
C GLU A 305 -24.14 -3.58 -3.00
N ILE A 306 -23.54 -3.50 -1.81
CA ILE A 306 -23.68 -4.53 -0.77
C ILE A 306 -25.15 -4.72 -0.34
N GLU A 307 -25.92 -3.64 -0.18
CA GLU A 307 -27.36 -3.72 0.16
C GLU A 307 -28.18 -4.52 -0.88
N LYS A 308 -27.76 -4.45 -2.16
CA LYS A 308 -28.39 -5.19 -3.25
C LYS A 308 -27.96 -6.66 -3.24
N ILE A 309 -26.66 -6.91 -3.10
CA ILE A 309 -26.05 -8.25 -3.22
C ILE A 309 -26.35 -9.11 -2.00
N TYR A 310 -26.30 -8.55 -0.80
CA TYR A 310 -26.46 -9.28 0.46
C TYR A 310 -27.78 -8.93 1.16
N PRO A 311 -28.37 -9.87 1.91
CA PRO A 311 -29.60 -9.62 2.67
C PRO A 311 -29.35 -8.85 3.99
N VAL A 312 -28.51 -7.80 3.95
CA VAL A 312 -28.12 -7.01 5.13
C VAL A 312 -29.11 -5.91 5.51
N GLY A 313 -30.12 -5.63 4.68
CA GLY A 313 -31.02 -4.50 4.89
C GLY A 313 -30.36 -3.17 4.50
N LYS A 314 -30.90 -2.05 5.01
CA LYS A 314 -30.36 -0.71 4.76
C LYS A 314 -29.22 -0.39 5.72
N ILE A 315 -28.07 -0.01 5.18
CA ILE A 315 -26.89 0.38 5.94
C ILE A 315 -27.08 1.81 6.45
N VAL A 316 -27.11 1.94 7.78
CA VAL A 316 -27.31 3.21 8.49
C VAL A 316 -25.96 3.84 8.87
N LYS A 317 -24.97 3.00 9.20
CA LYS A 317 -23.63 3.42 9.61
C LYS A 317 -22.59 2.38 9.24
N SER A 318 -21.37 2.81 8.90
CA SER A 318 -20.20 1.91 8.85
C SER A 318 -19.09 2.44 9.76
N GLU A 319 -18.39 1.61 10.51
CA GLU A 319 -17.28 2.00 11.39
C GLU A 319 -16.03 1.17 11.04
N PRO A 320 -14.86 1.77 10.82
CA PRO A 320 -13.63 1.04 10.50
C PRO A 320 -13.18 0.21 11.71
N LEU A 321 -12.71 -1.01 11.42
CA LEU A 321 -12.12 -1.92 12.39
C LEU A 321 -10.62 -1.97 12.12
N VAL A 322 -9.86 -1.07 12.77
CA VAL A 322 -8.42 -0.84 12.51
C VAL A 322 -7.51 -1.95 13.09
N TYR A 323 -8.07 -3.10 13.44
CA TYR A 323 -7.31 -4.25 13.91
C TYR A 323 -6.95 -5.14 12.72
N GLY A 324 -5.67 -5.48 12.57
CA GLY A 324 -5.15 -6.35 11.51
C GLY A 324 -4.34 -5.62 10.42
N TYR A 325 -3.47 -6.36 9.74
CA TYR A 325 -2.43 -5.81 8.85
C TYR A 325 -2.80 -5.80 7.36
N GLU A 326 -3.68 -6.70 6.90
CA GLU A 326 -3.82 -6.98 5.45
C GLU A 326 -5.13 -6.44 4.86
N ASP A 327 -6.28 -6.86 5.38
CA ASP A 327 -7.58 -6.54 4.78
C ASP A 327 -8.20 -5.26 5.36
N ALA A 328 -9.20 -4.72 4.64
CA ALA A 328 -9.99 -3.58 5.10
C ALA A 328 -11.31 -4.07 5.73
N ASN A 329 -11.43 -3.91 7.06
CA ASN A 329 -12.56 -4.41 7.83
C ASN A 329 -13.45 -3.27 8.35
N PHE A 330 -14.76 -3.41 8.22
CA PHE A 330 -15.75 -2.42 8.65
C PHE A 330 -16.91 -3.07 9.39
N LEU A 331 -17.31 -2.50 10.52
CA LEU A 331 -18.58 -2.80 11.18
C LEU A 331 -19.71 -2.06 10.46
N LEU A 332 -20.67 -2.78 9.91
CA LEU A 332 -21.89 -2.24 9.33
C LEU A 332 -23.02 -2.30 10.36
N LYS A 333 -23.67 -1.16 10.63
CA LYS A 333 -24.92 -1.07 11.38
C LYS A 333 -26.05 -0.85 10.38
N THR A 334 -27.02 -1.74 10.41
CA THR A 334 -28.14 -1.77 9.47
C THR A 334 -29.47 -1.80 10.24
N ASP A 335 -30.58 -1.69 9.52
CA ASP A 335 -31.92 -1.93 10.09
C ASP A 335 -32.21 -3.42 10.38
N HIS A 336 -31.44 -4.35 9.82
CA HIS A 336 -31.56 -5.79 10.08
C HIS A 336 -30.62 -6.31 11.18
N GLY A 337 -29.60 -5.53 11.55
CA GLY A 337 -28.62 -5.92 12.56
C GLY A 337 -27.22 -5.34 12.33
N ARG A 338 -26.22 -5.99 12.93
CA ARG A 338 -24.81 -5.63 12.83
C ARG A 338 -24.03 -6.70 12.08
N TYR A 339 -23.21 -6.26 11.14
CA TYR A 339 -22.40 -7.14 10.28
C TYR A 339 -20.96 -6.66 10.23
N ALA A 340 -20.02 -7.55 9.96
CA ALA A 340 -18.66 -7.17 9.59
C ALA A 340 -18.50 -7.34 8.07
N LEU A 341 -18.10 -6.26 7.42
CA LEU A 341 -17.66 -6.23 6.03
C LEU A 341 -16.15 -6.38 6.00
N LYS A 342 -15.68 -7.37 5.26
CA LYS A 342 -14.29 -7.54 4.88
C LYS A 342 -14.13 -7.25 3.39
N ILE A 343 -13.25 -6.32 3.06
CA ILE A 343 -12.81 -6.04 1.68
C ILE A 343 -11.39 -6.56 1.58
N PHE A 344 -11.17 -7.53 0.69
CA PHE A 344 -9.86 -8.15 0.54
C PHE A 344 -8.87 -7.18 -0.10
N ALA A 345 -7.60 -7.26 0.32
CA ALA A 345 -6.53 -6.42 -0.22
C ALA A 345 -6.35 -6.63 -1.74
N SER A 346 -5.91 -5.58 -2.42
CA SER A 346 -5.85 -5.52 -3.89
C SER A 346 -4.86 -6.50 -4.54
N ASP A 347 -3.87 -6.95 -3.77
CA ASP A 347 -2.80 -7.87 -4.18
C ASP A 347 -3.12 -9.34 -3.87
N MET A 348 -4.28 -9.62 -3.25
CA MET A 348 -4.70 -10.99 -2.93
C MET A 348 -5.06 -11.78 -4.18
N GLU A 349 -4.48 -12.98 -4.31
CA GLU A 349 -4.77 -13.87 -5.44
C GLU A 349 -6.22 -14.37 -5.38
N ARG A 350 -6.92 -14.43 -6.53
CA ARG A 350 -8.31 -14.91 -6.60
C ARG A 350 -8.51 -16.31 -5.99
N THR A 351 -7.50 -17.18 -6.13
CA THR A 351 -7.50 -18.53 -5.56
C THR A 351 -7.46 -18.52 -4.04
N TYR A 352 -6.68 -17.60 -3.44
CA TYR A 352 -6.63 -17.35 -1.99
C TYR A 352 -7.99 -16.93 -1.47
N VAL A 353 -8.59 -15.92 -2.09
CA VAL A 353 -9.91 -15.38 -1.68
C VAL A 353 -10.96 -16.49 -1.72
N ALA A 354 -11.03 -17.25 -2.80
CA ALA A 354 -11.99 -18.35 -2.94
C ALA A 354 -11.78 -19.47 -1.89
N ALA A 355 -10.53 -19.77 -1.54
CA ALA A 355 -10.22 -20.75 -0.50
C ALA A 355 -10.62 -20.24 0.90
N HIS A 356 -10.41 -18.95 1.20
CA HIS A 356 -10.79 -18.33 2.48
C HIS A 356 -12.29 -18.47 2.76
N GLY A 357 -13.14 -18.12 1.78
CA GLY A 357 -14.60 -18.27 1.91
C GLY A 357 -15.05 -19.72 2.12
N LYS A 358 -14.40 -20.67 1.42
CA LYS A 358 -14.69 -22.11 1.57
C LYS A 358 -14.35 -22.63 2.96
N ILE A 359 -13.24 -22.20 3.55
CA ILE A 359 -12.83 -22.61 4.91
C ILE A 359 -13.85 -22.11 5.95
N ILE A 360 -14.20 -20.82 5.93
CA ILE A 360 -15.15 -20.25 6.88
C ILE A 360 -16.54 -20.90 6.70
N GLY A 361 -16.98 -21.07 5.46
CA GLY A 361 -18.23 -21.77 5.15
C GLY A 361 -18.23 -23.22 5.65
N ALA A 362 -17.11 -23.94 5.55
CA ALA A 362 -16.96 -25.27 6.13
C ALA A 362 -17.00 -25.24 7.67
N ALA A 363 -16.32 -24.29 8.30
CA ALA A 363 -16.35 -24.08 9.74
C ALA A 363 -17.78 -23.83 10.26
N ASN A 364 -18.54 -22.96 9.59
CA ASN A 364 -19.95 -22.69 9.93
C ASN A 364 -20.83 -23.95 9.81
N LYS A 365 -20.69 -24.74 8.72
CA LYS A 365 -21.43 -26.00 8.53
C LYS A 365 -21.16 -27.02 9.64
N LEU A 366 -19.93 -27.03 10.18
CA LEU A 366 -19.52 -27.89 11.28
C LEU A 366 -19.91 -27.35 12.67
N LYS A 367 -20.58 -26.19 12.71
CA LYS A 367 -20.89 -25.47 13.95
C LYS A 367 -19.64 -25.21 14.79
N ILE A 368 -18.52 -24.94 14.11
CA ILE A 368 -17.36 -24.32 14.76
C ILE A 368 -17.81 -22.91 15.19
N PRO A 369 -17.50 -22.49 16.42
CA PRO A 369 -17.75 -21.12 16.85
C PRO A 369 -16.90 -20.18 16.01
N SER A 370 -17.42 -19.66 14.90
CA SER A 370 -16.76 -18.72 14.00
C SER A 370 -17.78 -17.72 13.46
N PRO A 371 -17.35 -16.56 12.89
CA PRO A 371 -18.28 -15.61 12.30
C PRO A 371 -19.16 -16.30 11.27
N LYS A 372 -20.47 -16.10 11.39
CA LYS A 372 -21.42 -16.68 10.44
C LYS A 372 -21.36 -15.89 9.16
N ILE A 373 -20.85 -16.51 8.10
CA ILE A 373 -20.79 -15.90 6.77
C ILE A 373 -22.20 -15.72 6.23
N LEU A 374 -22.47 -14.54 5.70
CA LEU A 374 -23.73 -14.25 5.05
C LEU A 374 -23.59 -14.58 3.56
N GLN A 375 -24.48 -15.42 3.05
CA GLN A 375 -24.52 -15.70 1.62
C GLN A 375 -25.13 -14.50 0.86
N ALA A 376 -24.53 -14.17 -0.28
CA ALA A 376 -25.15 -13.29 -1.25
C ALA A 376 -26.47 -13.90 -1.74
N ARG A 377 -27.36 -13.08 -2.29
CA ARG A 377 -28.67 -13.53 -2.79
C ARG A 377 -28.54 -14.59 -3.90
N GLU A 378 -27.45 -14.57 -4.65
CA GLU A 378 -27.13 -15.57 -5.69
C GLU A 378 -26.44 -16.84 -5.13
N GLY A 379 -26.17 -16.88 -3.82
CA GLY A 379 -25.63 -18.05 -3.10
C GLY A 379 -24.13 -18.01 -2.85
N ASP A 380 -23.40 -17.06 -3.44
CA ASP A 380 -21.96 -16.90 -3.25
C ASP A 380 -21.60 -16.48 -1.82
N LEU A 381 -20.46 -17.00 -1.33
CA LEU A 381 -19.91 -16.69 -0.01
C LEU A 381 -19.02 -15.43 -0.02
N ILE A 382 -18.40 -15.15 -1.18
CA ILE A 382 -17.58 -13.98 -1.45
C ILE A 382 -17.96 -13.51 -2.85
N THR A 383 -18.17 -12.22 -3.01
CA THR A 383 -18.61 -11.61 -4.27
C THR A 383 -17.61 -10.58 -4.74
N GLU A 384 -17.44 -10.46 -6.06
CA GLU A 384 -16.68 -9.36 -6.68
C GLU A 384 -17.66 -8.23 -7.04
N THR A 385 -17.45 -7.03 -6.50
CA THR A 385 -18.24 -5.84 -6.84
C THR A 385 -17.37 -4.60 -6.78
N MET A 386 -17.56 -3.67 -7.72
CA MET A 386 -16.72 -2.48 -7.89
C MET A 386 -15.21 -2.80 -7.92
N GLY A 387 -14.83 -3.93 -8.52
CA GLY A 387 -13.45 -4.40 -8.58
C GLY A 387 -12.86 -4.88 -7.25
N GLN A 388 -13.69 -5.01 -6.19
CA GLN A 388 -13.28 -5.54 -4.89
C GLN A 388 -13.89 -6.91 -4.64
N PHE A 389 -13.13 -7.81 -4.02
CA PHE A 389 -13.71 -8.97 -3.38
C PHE A 389 -14.21 -8.57 -1.99
N VAL A 390 -15.47 -8.90 -1.69
CA VAL A 390 -16.10 -8.59 -0.41
C VAL A 390 -16.73 -9.81 0.22
N MET A 391 -16.65 -9.89 1.55
CA MET A 391 -17.27 -10.90 2.38
C MET A 391 -18.02 -10.22 3.53
N ILE A 392 -19.23 -10.68 3.80
CA ILE A 392 -20.04 -10.22 4.92
C ILE A 392 -20.19 -11.34 5.95
N THR A 393 -19.98 -11.02 7.23
CA THR A 393 -20.27 -11.93 8.35
C THR A 393 -21.20 -11.27 9.37
N GLU A 394 -21.95 -12.07 10.12
CA GLU A 394 -22.67 -11.58 11.29
C GLU A 394 -21.69 -11.13 12.37
N MET A 395 -21.98 -10.00 13.02
CA MET A 395 -21.15 -9.50 14.11
C MET A 395 -21.33 -10.37 15.37
N PHE A 396 -20.22 -10.85 15.93
CA PHE A 396 -20.23 -11.52 17.23
C PHE A 396 -19.90 -10.53 18.34
N GLU A 397 -20.85 -10.30 19.24
CA GLU A 397 -20.69 -9.39 20.38
C GLU A 397 -19.98 -10.12 21.53
N GLY A 398 -18.66 -10.05 21.57
CA GLY A 398 -17.86 -10.65 22.64
C GLY A 398 -16.54 -9.91 22.87
N GLU A 399 -15.93 -10.18 24.02
CA GLU A 399 -14.62 -9.65 24.39
C GLU A 399 -13.52 -10.65 24.05
N SER A 400 -12.36 -10.15 23.63
CA SER A 400 -11.19 -10.99 23.38
C SER A 400 -10.43 -11.32 24.68
N PHE A 401 -9.62 -12.37 24.65
CA PHE A 401 -8.77 -12.78 25.78
C PHE A 401 -7.46 -11.98 25.88
N ALA A 402 -7.31 -10.90 25.09
CA ALA A 402 -6.08 -10.10 25.07
C ALA A 402 -5.77 -9.44 26.43
N LYS A 403 -6.81 -9.00 27.17
CA LYS A 403 -6.67 -8.36 28.50
C LYS A 403 -6.87 -9.33 29.65
N LYS A 404 -7.74 -10.32 29.46
CA LYS A 404 -8.09 -11.32 30.48
C LYS A 404 -7.68 -12.70 29.97
N PRO A 405 -6.63 -13.31 30.55
CA PRO A 405 -6.21 -14.65 30.16
C PRO A 405 -7.35 -15.67 30.29
N PRO A 406 -7.40 -16.69 29.42
CA PRO A 406 -8.44 -17.71 29.48
C PRO A 406 -8.31 -18.57 30.74
N GLU A 407 -9.45 -19.03 31.26
CA GLU A 407 -9.50 -20.08 32.26
C GLU A 407 -9.45 -21.47 31.60
N MET A 408 -9.19 -22.51 32.38
CA MET A 408 -9.16 -23.90 31.88
C MET A 408 -10.44 -24.28 31.09
N LYS A 409 -11.61 -23.79 31.51
CA LYS A 409 -12.88 -24.07 30.81
C LYS A 409 -12.92 -23.45 29.41
N ASP A 410 -12.29 -22.29 29.23
CA ASP A 410 -12.21 -21.57 27.97
C ASP A 410 -11.22 -22.28 27.03
N MET A 411 -10.04 -22.64 27.55
CA MET A 411 -9.04 -23.41 26.82
C MET A 411 -9.62 -24.73 26.29
N LEU A 412 -10.35 -25.48 27.14
CA LEU A 412 -11.02 -26.72 26.76
C LEU A 412 -12.13 -26.50 25.71
N ALA A 413 -12.90 -25.41 25.83
CA ALA A 413 -13.95 -25.10 24.85
C ALA A 413 -13.36 -24.83 23.46
N VAL A 414 -12.29 -24.03 23.38
CA VAL A 414 -11.56 -23.76 22.13
C VAL A 414 -10.89 -25.04 21.62
N THR A 415 -10.30 -25.85 22.50
CA THR A 415 -9.70 -27.15 22.13
C THR A 415 -10.70 -28.07 21.42
N ARG A 416 -11.95 -28.15 21.90
CA ARG A 416 -12.99 -28.95 21.23
C ARG A 416 -13.34 -28.38 19.85
N ALA A 417 -13.35 -27.07 19.70
CA ALA A 417 -13.63 -26.41 18.43
C ALA A 417 -12.52 -26.71 17.39
N ILE A 418 -11.26 -26.49 17.75
CA ILE A 418 -10.13 -26.78 16.85
C ILE A 418 -10.02 -28.26 16.54
N ALA A 419 -10.32 -29.16 17.48
CA ALA A 419 -10.28 -30.60 17.23
C ALA A 419 -11.32 -31.02 16.18
N LYS A 420 -12.52 -30.42 16.20
CA LYS A 420 -13.55 -30.66 15.18
C LYS A 420 -13.13 -30.13 13.81
N LEU A 421 -12.47 -28.97 13.75
CA LEU A 421 -11.93 -28.41 12.52
C LEU A 421 -10.83 -29.32 11.95
N ASN A 422 -9.88 -29.74 12.79
CA ASN A 422 -8.74 -30.56 12.38
C ASN A 422 -9.11 -31.99 11.94
N GLN A 423 -10.34 -32.47 12.21
CA GLN A 423 -10.81 -33.75 11.64
C GLN A 423 -11.00 -33.68 10.12
N ARG A 424 -11.12 -32.47 9.57
CA ARG A 424 -11.44 -32.25 8.17
C ARG A 424 -10.25 -32.54 7.27
N GLN A 425 -10.53 -33.18 6.14
CA GLN A 425 -9.54 -33.65 5.18
C GLN A 425 -9.51 -32.82 3.88
N GLU A 426 -10.20 -31.68 3.87
CA GLU A 426 -10.15 -30.76 2.75
C GLU A 426 -8.73 -30.19 2.60
N LYS A 427 -8.09 -30.46 1.45
CA LYS A 427 -6.75 -29.94 1.10
C LYS A 427 -6.82 -28.49 0.64
N LEU A 428 -7.41 -27.63 1.46
CA LEU A 428 -7.46 -26.19 1.24
C LEU A 428 -6.17 -25.58 1.80
N VAL A 429 -5.60 -24.62 1.10
CA VAL A 429 -4.47 -23.83 1.59
C VAL A 429 -4.84 -22.38 1.40
N VAL A 430 -4.90 -21.63 2.51
CA VAL A 430 -5.12 -20.19 2.51
C VAL A 430 -3.86 -19.55 3.07
N GLY A 431 -3.11 -18.89 2.18
CA GLY A 431 -2.02 -18.02 2.56
C GLY A 431 -0.74 -18.72 2.98
N TYR A 432 0.31 -17.91 3.13
CA TYR A 432 1.59 -18.34 3.67
C TYR A 432 1.84 -17.63 4.99
N ASP A 433 1.92 -18.41 6.07
CA ASP A 433 2.18 -17.89 7.41
C ASP A 433 3.69 -17.78 7.67
N SER A 434 4.25 -16.58 7.52
CA SER A 434 5.65 -16.30 7.82
C SER A 434 5.97 -16.25 9.32
N TRP A 435 4.96 -16.26 10.19
CA TRP A 435 5.11 -16.18 11.64
C TRP A 435 4.86 -17.52 12.34
N GLY A 436 4.36 -18.52 11.61
CA GLY A 436 4.01 -19.83 12.12
C GLY A 436 5.19 -20.75 12.41
N ASN A 437 5.00 -21.60 13.43
CA ASN A 437 5.97 -22.63 13.83
C ASN A 437 6.38 -23.58 12.68
N ALA A 438 5.46 -23.91 11.78
CA ALA A 438 5.70 -24.79 10.63
C ALA A 438 6.71 -24.21 9.64
N ASN A 439 6.78 -22.88 9.53
CA ASN A 439 7.62 -22.20 8.55
C ASN A 439 8.91 -21.63 9.14
N LEU A 440 9.12 -21.69 10.46
CA LEU A 440 10.31 -21.16 11.14
C LEU A 440 11.63 -21.55 10.46
N MET A 441 11.81 -22.83 10.12
CA MET A 441 13.04 -23.31 9.47
C MET A 441 13.28 -22.66 8.11
N ARG A 442 12.21 -22.47 7.34
CA ARG A 442 12.25 -21.85 6.01
C ARG A 442 12.52 -20.35 6.11
N GLU A 443 11.82 -19.67 7.01
CA GLU A 443 11.96 -18.24 7.26
C GLU A 443 13.36 -17.92 7.79
N TYR A 444 13.87 -18.72 8.74
CA TYR A 444 15.22 -18.55 9.26
C TYR A 444 16.28 -18.72 8.16
N LYS A 445 16.14 -19.74 7.30
CA LYS A 445 17.07 -19.93 6.18
C LYS A 445 17.08 -18.73 5.24
N ARG A 446 15.92 -18.10 5.00
CA ARG A 446 15.78 -16.94 4.12
C ARG A 446 16.38 -15.68 4.72
N ASP A 447 16.10 -15.42 6.00
CA ASP A 447 16.28 -14.07 6.57
C ASP A 447 17.27 -14.00 7.74
N GLN A 448 18.00 -15.08 8.07
CA GLN A 448 18.92 -15.08 9.22
C GLN A 448 19.93 -13.92 9.19
N ASP A 449 20.37 -13.45 8.03
CA ASP A 449 21.35 -12.37 7.92
C ASP A 449 20.79 -10.99 8.26
N ARG A 450 19.47 -10.87 8.43
CA ARG A 450 18.78 -9.65 8.85
C ARG A 450 18.76 -9.48 10.38
N VAL A 451 19.25 -10.45 11.15
CA VAL A 451 19.27 -10.38 12.63
C VAL A 451 20.69 -10.55 13.21
N GLY A 452 20.91 -9.94 14.38
CA GLY A 452 22.18 -10.01 15.10
C GLY A 452 22.45 -11.38 15.74
N ARG A 453 23.71 -11.57 16.20
CA ARG A 453 24.19 -12.82 16.79
C ARG A 453 23.33 -13.30 17.99
N GLU A 454 22.89 -12.37 18.85
CA GLU A 454 22.06 -12.71 20.02
C GLU A 454 20.78 -13.46 19.64
N VAL A 455 20.09 -13.01 18.59
CA VAL A 455 18.85 -13.66 18.11
C VAL A 455 19.16 -15.04 17.54
N LYS A 456 20.23 -15.14 16.74
CA LYS A 456 20.68 -16.41 16.15
C LYS A 456 21.00 -17.44 17.22
N ASP A 457 21.81 -17.07 18.21
CA ASP A 457 22.26 -17.96 19.28
C ASP A 457 21.09 -18.49 20.11
N LEU A 458 20.09 -17.65 20.37
CA LEU A 458 18.93 -18.03 21.17
C LEU A 458 17.98 -18.98 20.43
N ILE A 459 17.79 -18.80 19.12
CA ILE A 459 16.89 -19.62 18.29
C ILE A 459 17.55 -20.92 17.85
N LYS A 460 18.88 -20.95 17.70
CA LYS A 460 19.64 -22.09 17.17
C LYS A 460 19.27 -23.45 17.81
N PRO A 461 19.16 -23.59 19.14
CA PRO A 461 18.85 -24.89 19.74
C PRO A 461 17.48 -25.44 19.32
N VAL A 462 16.49 -24.56 19.13
CA VAL A 462 15.16 -24.95 18.64
C VAL A 462 15.26 -25.45 17.20
N LEU A 463 15.98 -24.73 16.33
CA LEU A 463 16.20 -25.14 14.94
C LEU A 463 16.93 -26.49 14.83
N ASP A 464 17.96 -26.70 15.66
CA ASP A 464 18.74 -27.93 15.65
C ASP A 464 17.88 -29.16 16.01
N GLN A 465 16.89 -29.02 16.89
CA GLN A 465 15.94 -30.10 17.20
C GLN A 465 14.86 -30.24 16.12
N LEU A 466 14.33 -29.13 15.58
CA LEU A 466 13.31 -29.17 14.52
C LEU A 466 13.80 -29.92 13.27
N ARG A 467 15.11 -29.83 12.94
CA ARG A 467 15.70 -30.59 11.83
C ARG A 467 15.58 -32.11 11.96
N LYS A 468 15.34 -32.63 13.16
CA LYS A 468 15.28 -34.07 13.44
C LYS A 468 13.86 -34.65 13.34
N ILE A 469 12.86 -33.81 13.12
CA ILE A 469 11.46 -34.21 13.08
C ILE A 469 10.96 -34.15 11.65
N ASP A 470 10.27 -35.21 11.24
CA ASP A 470 9.54 -35.27 9.98
C ASP A 470 8.04 -35.29 10.25
N THR A 471 7.42 -34.11 10.14
CA THR A 471 5.98 -33.94 10.36
C THR A 471 5.13 -34.44 9.18
N THR A 472 5.73 -34.82 8.04
CA THR A 472 4.96 -35.26 6.85
C THR A 472 4.23 -36.59 7.08
N THR A 473 4.69 -37.39 8.03
CA THR A 473 4.07 -38.67 8.41
C THR A 473 3.02 -38.55 9.50
N PHE A 474 2.88 -37.37 10.10
CA PHE A 474 1.96 -37.14 11.22
C PHE A 474 0.50 -37.07 10.75
N THR A 475 -0.42 -36.97 11.70
CA THR A 475 -1.83 -36.76 11.43
C THR A 475 -2.02 -35.37 10.83
N HIS A 476 -2.66 -35.31 9.66
CA HIS A 476 -2.97 -34.06 8.97
C HIS A 476 -4.46 -33.77 8.96
N GLY A 477 -4.78 -32.48 8.90
CA GLY A 477 -6.14 -31.99 8.84
C GLY A 477 -6.17 -30.51 8.48
N LEU A 478 -7.38 -29.97 8.33
CA LEU A 478 -7.57 -28.53 8.17
C LEU A 478 -7.28 -27.83 9.51
N ILE A 479 -6.22 -27.04 9.58
CA ILE A 479 -5.83 -26.24 10.74
C ILE A 479 -6.23 -24.77 10.56
N HIS A 480 -6.46 -24.08 11.67
CA HIS A 480 -6.68 -22.63 11.71
C HIS A 480 -5.37 -21.86 11.52
N GLY A 481 -4.28 -22.33 12.13
CA GLY A 481 -2.93 -21.79 12.03
C GLY A 481 -2.61 -20.70 13.06
N ASP A 482 -3.61 -19.94 13.52
CA ASP A 482 -3.36 -18.75 14.36
C ASP A 482 -4.32 -18.53 15.55
N ILE A 483 -4.52 -19.54 16.40
CA ILE A 483 -5.39 -19.41 17.58
C ILE A 483 -4.70 -18.64 18.71
N GLN A 484 -5.02 -17.35 18.79
CA GLN A 484 -4.46 -16.40 19.74
C GLN A 484 -5.53 -15.70 20.59
N PRO A 485 -5.15 -15.04 21.72
CA PRO A 485 -6.11 -14.39 22.60
C PRO A 485 -6.96 -13.29 21.94
N ASN A 486 -6.41 -12.58 20.95
CA ASN A 486 -7.12 -11.57 20.15
C ASN A 486 -8.07 -12.19 19.10
N HIS A 487 -7.85 -13.45 18.71
CA HIS A 487 -8.63 -14.15 17.69
C HIS A 487 -9.74 -15.04 18.27
N VAL A 488 -9.93 -15.03 19.59
CA VAL A 488 -11.05 -15.72 20.23
C VAL A 488 -11.84 -14.72 21.04
N LEU A 489 -13.12 -14.57 20.71
CA LEU A 489 -14.08 -13.78 21.47
C LEU A 489 -14.92 -14.66 22.36
N LYS A 490 -15.34 -14.11 23.51
CA LYS A 490 -16.33 -14.70 24.40
C LYS A 490 -17.37 -13.67 24.80
N ASN A 491 -18.64 -14.03 24.71
CA ASN A 491 -19.73 -13.17 25.15
C ASN A 491 -20.17 -13.45 26.59
N GLU A 492 -21.04 -12.60 27.14
CA GLU A 492 -21.57 -12.74 28.51
C GLU A 492 -22.35 -14.04 28.74
N ARG A 493 -22.91 -14.64 27.67
CA ARG A 493 -23.62 -15.93 27.72
C ARG A 493 -22.67 -17.13 27.77
N GLY A 494 -21.35 -16.90 27.65
CA GLY A 494 -20.33 -17.94 27.62
C GLY A 494 -20.18 -18.63 26.28
N GLU A 495 -20.70 -18.05 25.21
CA GLU A 495 -20.50 -18.51 23.83
C GLU A 495 -19.18 -17.94 23.29
N TYR A 496 -18.58 -18.65 22.33
CA TYR A 496 -17.28 -18.31 21.76
C TYR A 496 -17.41 -17.98 20.26
N CYS A 497 -16.43 -17.23 19.74
CA CYS A 497 -16.24 -17.03 18.32
C CYS A 497 -14.75 -16.91 17.99
N ILE A 498 -14.26 -17.82 17.14
CA ILE A 498 -12.90 -17.86 16.60
C ILE A 498 -12.89 -17.04 15.32
N LEU A 499 -12.07 -16.00 15.31
CA LEU A 499 -11.90 -15.05 14.22
C LEU A 499 -10.65 -15.40 13.39
N ASP A 500 -10.56 -14.77 12.22
CA ASP A 500 -9.36 -14.72 11.36
C ASP A 500 -8.78 -16.06 10.88
N PHE A 501 -9.37 -16.60 9.81
CA PHE A 501 -8.90 -17.80 9.11
C PHE A 501 -7.87 -17.47 8.01
N GLY A 502 -7.17 -16.33 8.10
CA GLY A 502 -6.27 -15.81 7.06
C GLY A 502 -5.08 -16.70 6.70
N VAL A 503 -4.70 -17.60 7.60
CA VAL A 503 -3.58 -18.56 7.43
C VAL A 503 -4.00 -20.03 7.52
N ALA A 504 -5.32 -20.29 7.48
CA ALA A 504 -5.88 -21.62 7.63
C ALA A 504 -5.49 -22.52 6.46
N ARG A 505 -5.07 -23.75 6.74
CA ARG A 505 -4.52 -24.65 5.71
C ARG A 505 -4.60 -26.10 6.11
N TYR A 506 -4.43 -27.00 5.14
CA TYR A 506 -4.26 -28.41 5.39
C TYR A 506 -2.80 -28.71 5.76
N ASP A 507 -2.55 -29.13 6.99
CA ASP A 507 -1.21 -29.32 7.55
C ASP A 507 -1.23 -30.33 8.71
N ALA A 508 -0.07 -30.65 9.27
CA ALA A 508 0.03 -31.52 10.44
C ALA A 508 -0.67 -30.87 11.65
N VAL A 509 -1.58 -31.60 12.28
CA VAL A 509 -2.45 -31.04 13.34
C VAL A 509 -1.69 -30.66 14.61
N VAL A 510 -0.47 -31.18 14.78
CA VAL A 510 0.43 -30.79 15.87
C VAL A 510 0.86 -29.32 15.79
N TYR A 511 0.93 -28.73 14.59
CA TYR A 511 1.24 -27.31 14.45
C TYR A 511 0.15 -26.43 15.06
N GLU A 512 -1.12 -26.73 14.76
CA GLU A 512 -2.29 -26.07 15.37
C GLU A 512 -2.26 -26.21 16.90
N LEU A 513 -2.10 -27.44 17.38
CA LEU A 513 -2.18 -27.74 18.80
C LEU A 513 -1.07 -27.03 19.57
N SER A 514 0.14 -26.99 19.01
CA SER A 514 1.26 -26.25 19.57
C SER A 514 1.08 -24.74 19.51
N THR A 515 0.53 -24.18 18.43
CA THR A 515 0.18 -22.75 18.36
C THR A 515 -0.87 -22.38 19.41
N HIS A 516 -1.96 -23.16 19.51
CA HIS A 516 -3.02 -22.96 20.50
C HIS A 516 -2.50 -23.05 21.94
N LEU A 517 -1.68 -24.06 22.24
CA LEU A 517 -1.02 -24.17 23.54
C LEU A 517 -0.11 -22.98 23.79
N ALA A 518 0.67 -22.59 22.79
CA ALA A 518 1.69 -21.56 22.93
C ALA A 518 1.09 -20.18 23.22
N TRP A 519 0.08 -19.79 22.46
CA TRP A 519 -0.40 -18.40 22.48
C TRP A 519 -1.71 -18.21 23.23
N PHE A 520 -2.59 -19.21 23.24
CA PHE A 520 -3.87 -19.11 23.93
C PHE A 520 -3.83 -19.69 25.35
N CYS A 521 -3.24 -20.88 25.53
CA CYS A 521 -3.32 -21.59 26.81
C CYS A 521 -2.25 -21.19 27.82
N LEU A 522 -1.06 -20.85 27.33
CA LEU A 522 0.12 -20.64 28.16
C LEU A 522 0.52 -19.15 28.22
N SER A 523 0.91 -18.68 29.42
CA SER A 523 1.44 -17.35 29.69
C SER A 523 2.60 -17.45 30.69
N LYS A 524 3.37 -16.37 30.85
CA LYS A 524 4.49 -16.35 31.80
C LYS A 524 4.08 -16.80 33.21
N GLU A 525 2.87 -16.44 33.63
CA GLU A 525 2.28 -16.76 34.94
C GLU A 525 1.76 -18.21 35.02
N SER A 526 1.31 -18.79 33.90
CA SER A 526 0.74 -20.14 33.88
C SER A 526 1.77 -21.25 33.66
N TRP A 527 3.02 -20.92 33.35
CA TRP A 527 4.08 -21.91 33.09
C TRP A 527 4.36 -22.87 34.24
N GLY A 528 4.19 -22.42 35.49
CA GLY A 528 4.29 -23.31 36.66
C GLY A 528 3.26 -24.45 36.66
N ASN A 529 2.19 -24.32 35.87
CA ASN A 529 1.14 -25.32 35.69
C ASN A 529 1.18 -26.02 34.32
N TYR A 530 2.32 -25.94 33.60
CA TYR A 530 2.46 -26.45 32.23
C TYR A 530 1.93 -27.87 32.05
N ASP A 531 2.41 -28.85 32.83
CA ASP A 531 2.05 -30.27 32.65
C ASP A 531 0.56 -30.50 32.85
N LYS A 532 -0.06 -29.77 33.79
CA LYS A 532 -1.49 -29.83 34.06
C LYS A 532 -2.30 -29.24 32.89
N ILE A 533 -1.85 -28.10 32.34
CA ILE A 533 -2.54 -27.44 31.22
C ILE A 533 -2.43 -28.31 29.97
N VAL A 534 -1.20 -28.61 29.55
CA VAL A 534 -0.94 -29.43 28.36
C VAL A 534 -1.63 -30.79 28.48
N GLY A 535 -1.48 -31.49 29.61
CA GLY A 535 -2.13 -32.79 29.82
C GLY A 535 -3.66 -32.75 29.66
N LYS A 536 -4.32 -31.71 30.19
CA LYS A 536 -5.78 -31.54 30.02
C LYS A 536 -6.17 -31.23 28.58
N ILE A 537 -5.43 -30.36 27.90
CA ILE A 537 -5.69 -30.00 26.51
C ILE A 537 -5.48 -31.20 25.59
N LEU A 538 -4.39 -31.95 25.75
CA LEU A 538 -4.15 -33.18 24.99
C LEU A 538 -5.24 -34.23 25.25
N THR A 539 -5.63 -34.43 26.52
CA THR A 539 -6.72 -35.36 26.87
C THR A 539 -8.03 -34.98 26.21
N GLU A 540 -8.35 -33.68 26.15
CA GLU A 540 -9.58 -33.21 25.52
C GLU A 540 -9.52 -33.33 24.00
N TYR A 541 -8.41 -32.91 23.38
CA TYR A 541 -8.19 -32.97 21.94
C TYR A 541 -8.23 -34.41 21.42
N THR A 542 -7.60 -35.34 22.15
CA THR A 542 -7.48 -36.75 21.75
C THR A 542 -8.76 -37.56 21.82
N LYS A 543 -9.83 -37.00 22.40
CA LYS A 543 -11.19 -37.57 22.28
C LYS A 543 -11.70 -37.55 20.84
N VAL A 544 -11.17 -36.67 20.01
CA VAL A 544 -11.64 -36.36 18.66
C VAL A 544 -10.62 -36.82 17.62
N ILE A 545 -9.33 -36.58 17.84
CA ILE A 545 -8.24 -36.97 16.93
C ILE A 545 -7.18 -37.77 17.70
N LYS A 546 -6.90 -39.00 17.28
CA LYS A 546 -5.83 -39.80 17.90
C LYS A 546 -4.47 -39.32 17.43
N LEU A 547 -3.58 -39.05 18.38
CA LEU A 547 -2.18 -38.68 18.12
C LEU A 547 -1.26 -39.84 18.50
N GLY A 548 -0.25 -40.09 17.68
CA GLY A 548 0.84 -41.02 17.95
C GLY A 548 1.77 -40.52 19.07
N ARG A 549 2.60 -41.44 19.58
CA ARG A 549 3.57 -41.11 20.64
C ARG A 549 4.59 -40.06 20.20
N GLU A 550 5.07 -40.16 18.97
CA GLU A 550 6.03 -39.22 18.39
C GLU A 550 5.43 -37.82 18.17
N GLU A 551 4.17 -37.76 17.72
CA GLU A 551 3.41 -36.50 17.60
C GLU A 551 3.32 -35.80 18.96
N ILE A 552 2.91 -36.52 20.00
CA ILE A 552 2.79 -35.98 21.37
C ILE A 552 4.15 -35.53 21.90
N ALA A 553 5.21 -36.31 21.69
CA ALA A 553 6.56 -35.98 22.13
C ALA A 553 7.13 -34.73 21.45
N THR A 554 6.62 -34.39 20.26
CA THR A 554 7.06 -33.22 19.47
C THR A 554 6.41 -31.90 19.94
N ILE A 555 5.25 -31.96 20.59
CA ILE A 555 4.46 -30.77 20.98
C ILE A 555 5.25 -29.75 21.80
N PRO A 556 6.03 -30.14 22.83
CA PRO A 556 6.83 -29.17 23.59
C PRO A 556 7.78 -28.38 22.69
N LEU A 557 8.51 -29.05 21.79
CA LEU A 557 9.41 -28.38 20.87
C LEU A 557 8.67 -27.43 19.92
N LEU A 558 7.51 -27.83 19.39
CA LEU A 558 6.71 -26.98 18.51
C LEU A 558 6.10 -25.77 19.25
N ILE A 559 5.86 -25.87 20.56
CA ILE A 559 5.51 -24.70 21.40
C ILE A 559 6.70 -23.73 21.42
N ALA A 560 7.92 -24.20 21.68
CA ALA A 560 9.12 -23.36 21.60
C ALA A 560 9.34 -22.78 20.21
N ALA A 561 9.08 -23.55 19.15
CA ALA A 561 9.15 -23.09 17.76
C ALA A 561 8.15 -21.96 17.48
N SER A 562 6.96 -22.00 18.09
CA SER A 562 5.95 -20.94 17.96
C SER A 562 6.48 -19.62 18.53
N TYR A 563 7.12 -19.65 19.71
CA TYR A 563 7.78 -18.47 20.28
C TYR A 563 8.99 -18.02 19.47
N ALA A 564 9.81 -18.95 18.99
CA ALA A 564 10.99 -18.64 18.19
C ALA A 564 10.62 -17.95 16.87
N ALA A 565 9.54 -18.38 16.21
CA ALA A 565 9.06 -17.76 14.97
C ALA A 565 8.65 -16.29 15.19
N TYR A 566 7.86 -16.01 16.23
CA TYR A 566 7.48 -14.64 16.59
C TYR A 566 8.68 -13.79 17.00
N TYR A 567 9.59 -14.33 17.81
CA TYR A 567 10.81 -13.61 18.22
C TYR A 567 11.69 -13.28 17.01
N PHE A 568 11.90 -14.24 16.10
CA PHE A 568 12.66 -14.04 14.87
C PHE A 568 12.07 -12.94 14.01
N ARG A 569 10.78 -13.04 13.72
CA ARG A 569 10.10 -12.13 12.80
C ARG A 569 10.01 -10.71 13.35
N THR A 570 9.68 -10.56 14.63
CA THR A 570 9.67 -9.24 15.27
C THR A 570 11.08 -8.64 15.38
N SER A 571 12.13 -9.44 15.62
CA SER A 571 13.51 -8.95 15.61
C SER A 571 13.95 -8.43 14.24
N ILE A 572 13.48 -9.06 13.16
CA ILE A 572 13.69 -8.55 11.80
C ILE A 572 13.01 -7.19 11.61
N LEU A 573 11.73 -7.07 11.97
CA LEU A 573 10.98 -5.82 11.81
C LEU A 573 11.62 -4.67 12.59
N ILE A 574 12.06 -4.93 13.82
CA ILE A 574 12.80 -3.95 14.64
C ILE A 574 14.10 -3.53 13.93
N GLY A 575 14.83 -4.49 13.35
CA GLY A 575 16.04 -4.21 12.56
C GLY A 575 15.78 -3.40 11.29
N GLU A 576 14.58 -3.50 10.72
CA GLU A 576 14.12 -2.72 9.56
C GLU A 576 13.58 -1.32 9.95
N GLY A 577 13.60 -0.98 11.24
CA GLY A 577 13.18 0.33 11.74
C GLY A 577 11.73 0.41 12.23
N ASP A 578 11.03 -0.72 12.39
CA ASP A 578 9.71 -0.74 13.03
C ASP A 578 9.85 -0.39 14.52
N ASN A 579 9.28 0.74 14.90
CA ASN A 579 9.28 1.28 16.24
C ASN A 579 7.89 1.23 16.90
N SER A 580 6.97 0.40 16.41
CA SER A 580 5.65 0.22 17.01
C SER A 580 5.75 -0.40 18.41
N GLN A 581 4.80 -0.04 19.27
CA GLN A 581 4.68 -0.64 20.61
C GLN A 581 4.35 -2.13 20.51
N GLU A 582 3.46 -2.50 19.59
CA GLU A 582 3.01 -3.87 19.37
C GLU A 582 4.18 -4.80 19.00
N THR A 583 5.03 -4.44 18.02
CA THR A 583 6.19 -5.26 17.64
C THR A 583 7.15 -5.46 18.81
N ARG A 584 7.38 -4.43 19.63
CA ARG A 584 8.23 -4.55 20.83
C ARG A 584 7.63 -5.49 21.89
N GLU A 585 6.32 -5.39 22.14
CA GLU A 585 5.63 -6.24 23.11
C GLU A 585 5.65 -7.71 22.67
N TRP A 586 5.36 -7.99 21.40
CA TRP A 586 5.48 -9.33 20.84
C TRP A 586 6.90 -9.87 20.91
N ASN A 587 7.90 -9.06 20.56
CA ASN A 587 9.31 -9.47 20.63
C ASN A 587 9.71 -9.88 22.06
N GLN A 588 9.42 -9.03 23.04
CA GLN A 588 9.77 -9.28 24.44
C GLN A 588 9.03 -10.49 25.01
N LYS A 589 7.73 -10.60 24.72
CA LYS A 589 6.89 -11.73 25.17
C LYS A 589 7.38 -13.04 24.56
N ALA A 590 7.60 -13.08 23.25
CA ALA A 590 8.08 -14.25 22.54
C ALA A 590 9.46 -14.70 23.07
N LYS A 591 10.40 -13.77 23.24
CA LYS A 591 11.72 -14.05 23.84
C LYS A 591 11.61 -14.70 25.22
N GLY A 592 10.80 -14.11 26.10
CA GLY A 592 10.63 -14.59 27.47
C GLY A 592 10.01 -15.99 27.54
N LEU A 593 8.95 -16.23 26.76
CA LEU A 593 8.28 -17.53 26.71
C LEU A 593 9.13 -18.60 26.04
N MET A 594 9.91 -18.26 25.02
CA MET A 594 10.86 -19.17 24.39
C MET A 594 11.92 -19.65 25.40
N ILE A 595 12.50 -18.75 26.18
CA ILE A 595 13.48 -19.10 27.23
C ILE A 595 12.85 -20.05 28.24
N LEU A 596 11.63 -19.77 28.70
CA LEU A 596 10.91 -20.64 29.63
C LEU A 596 10.64 -22.03 29.04
N ALA A 597 10.23 -22.11 27.77
CA ALA A 597 9.99 -23.38 27.09
C ALA A 597 11.28 -24.21 26.94
N MET A 598 12.40 -23.56 26.60
CA MET A 598 13.71 -24.20 26.45
C MET A 598 14.24 -24.75 27.78
N VAL A 599 14.16 -23.98 28.86
CA VAL A 599 14.65 -24.39 30.19
C VAL A 599 13.80 -25.51 30.79
N ALA A 600 12.49 -25.46 30.59
CA ALA A 600 11.58 -26.35 31.31
C ALA A 600 11.36 -27.71 30.64
N LYS A 601 11.34 -27.79 29.29
CA LYS A 601 10.73 -28.95 28.59
C LYS A 601 11.29 -29.34 27.22
N CYS A 602 11.96 -28.44 26.48
CA CYS A 602 12.25 -28.68 25.05
C CYS A 602 13.64 -29.24 24.75
N LEU A 603 14.60 -29.12 25.68
CA LEU A 603 16.02 -29.43 25.43
C LEU A 603 16.62 -30.41 26.44
N ASN A 604 15.80 -30.96 27.35
CA ASN A 604 16.19 -31.98 28.33
C ASN A 604 15.46 -33.29 28.07
#